data_AF-G4RBZ3-F1
#
_entry.id   AF-G4RBZ3-F1
#
_cell.length_a   1.000
_cell.length_b   1.000
_cell.length_c   1.000
_cell.angle_alpha   90.00
_cell.angle_beta   90.00
_cell.angle_gamma   90.00
#
_symmetry.space_group_name_H-M   'P 1'
#
loop_
_entity.id
_entity.type
_entity.pdbx_description
1 polymer ?
#
loop_
_entity_poly.entity_id
_entity_poly.type
_entity_poly.pdbx_seq_one_letter_code
_entity_poly.pdbx_strand_id
1 'polypeptide(L)'
;MDPRTDNGLRARDLDSRESGNLIGSDKVEGTAVYSLANDKIGTIERVMIDKLSGKVAYAVLSFGGFLGIGDDHYPIPWAKLTYDESIGGYRTDISKADLDAAPRYDADDDFAWDDRQRAMDIYTYYGVPPYWI
;
A
#
# COMPACT_ATOMS: atom_id res chain seq x y z
N MET A 1 45.87 2.91 -10.36
CA MET A 1 44.59 3.65 -10.50
C MET A 1 43.48 2.74 -10.03
N ASP A 2 42.79 3.09 -8.93
CA ASP A 2 41.81 2.23 -8.24
C ASP A 2 40.37 2.50 -8.74
N PRO A 3 39.60 1.49 -9.18
CA PRO A 3 38.18 1.61 -9.48
C PRO A 3 37.35 1.36 -8.21
N ARG A 4 37.32 2.33 -7.29
CA ARG A 4 36.48 2.26 -6.09
C ARG A 4 35.89 3.63 -5.76
N THR A 5 34.76 3.99 -6.37
CA THR A 5 33.63 4.68 -5.71
C THR A 5 32.58 5.10 -6.75
N ASP A 6 31.49 4.35 -6.86
CA ASP A 6 30.22 4.87 -7.43
C ASP A 6 28.97 4.21 -6.79
N ASN A 7 29.06 3.85 -5.50
CA ASN A 7 27.91 3.26 -4.80
C ASN A 7 27.41 4.11 -3.62
N GLY A 8 28.04 5.26 -3.35
CA GLY A 8 27.68 6.16 -2.24
C GLY A 8 26.82 7.36 -2.63
N LEU A 9 26.71 7.67 -3.93
CA LEU A 9 25.94 8.83 -4.41
C LEU A 9 24.44 8.54 -4.53
N ARG A 10 24.05 7.28 -4.77
CA ARG A 10 22.63 6.92 -4.97
C ARG A 10 21.77 6.97 -3.72
N ALA A 11 22.32 6.63 -2.54
CA ALA A 11 21.55 6.61 -1.30
C ALA A 11 21.15 8.02 -0.83
N ARG A 12 22.05 9.00 -0.96
CA ARG A 12 21.79 10.40 -0.57
C ARG A 12 20.80 11.11 -1.51
N ASP A 13 20.79 10.76 -2.79
CA ASP A 13 19.83 11.31 -3.75
C ASP A 13 18.41 10.74 -3.57
N LEU A 14 18.25 9.59 -2.93
CA LEU A 14 16.95 8.99 -2.60
C LEU A 14 16.33 9.58 -1.34
N ASP A 15 17.13 10.04 -0.38
CA ASP A 15 16.67 10.82 0.78
C ASP A 15 16.30 12.27 0.38
N SER A 16 16.93 12.82 -0.67
CA SER A 16 16.62 14.14 -1.23
C SER A 16 15.25 14.22 -1.94
N ARG A 17 14.61 13.07 -2.23
CA ARG A 17 13.27 13.01 -2.85
C ARG A 17 12.12 13.17 -1.87
N GLU A 18 12.42 13.20 -0.57
CA GLU A 18 11.44 13.45 0.48
C GLU A 18 11.41 14.95 0.77
N SER A 19 10.28 15.59 0.42
CA SER A 19 10.03 16.98 0.79
C SER A 19 8.90 17.01 1.82
N GLY A 20 9.26 17.09 3.10
CA GLY A 20 8.29 17.12 4.20
C GLY A 20 7.40 15.86 4.22
N ASN A 21 6.09 16.03 4.03
CA ASN A 21 5.08 14.96 4.12
C ASN A 21 4.87 14.18 2.80
N LEU A 22 5.82 14.22 1.87
CA LEU A 22 5.71 13.57 0.57
C LEU A 22 6.65 12.36 0.50
N ILE A 23 6.10 11.21 0.11
CA ILE A 23 6.82 9.96 -0.10
C ILE A 23 6.76 9.58 -1.59
N GLY A 24 7.90 9.15 -2.14
CA GLY A 24 7.96 8.62 -3.50
C GLY A 24 7.15 7.33 -3.62
N SER A 25 6.46 7.11 -4.75
CA SER A 25 5.65 5.89 -4.96
C SER A 25 6.49 4.62 -4.84
N ASP A 26 7.75 4.68 -5.29
CA ASP A 26 8.74 3.61 -5.19
C ASP A 26 9.10 3.24 -3.75
N LYS A 27 8.90 4.16 -2.79
CA LYS A 27 9.05 3.90 -1.36
C LYS A 27 7.74 3.44 -0.71
N VAL A 28 6.58 3.72 -1.31
CA VAL A 28 5.29 3.22 -0.79
C VAL A 28 5.15 1.72 -1.08
N GLU A 29 5.46 1.33 -2.31
CA GLU A 29 5.53 -0.08 -2.71
C GLU A 29 6.62 -0.82 -1.92
N GLY A 30 6.35 -2.06 -1.53
CA GLY A 30 7.25 -2.84 -0.68
C GLY A 30 7.22 -2.45 0.81
N THR A 31 6.50 -1.40 1.22
CA THR A 31 6.41 -1.03 2.63
C THR A 31 5.54 -2.02 3.41
N ALA A 32 6.02 -2.46 4.57
CA ALA A 32 5.29 -3.37 5.43
C ALA A 32 4.10 -2.67 6.12
N VAL A 33 2.99 -3.41 6.25
CA VAL A 33 1.81 -2.99 6.99
C VAL A 33 1.68 -3.84 8.26
N TYR A 34 1.50 -3.17 9.40
CA TYR A 34 1.43 -3.76 10.72
C TYR A 34 0.09 -3.49 11.40
N SER A 35 -0.34 -4.40 12.27
CA SER A 35 -1.47 -4.18 13.15
C SER A 35 -1.13 -3.21 14.28
N LEU A 36 -2.14 -2.78 15.02
CA LEU A 36 -1.96 -2.05 16.28
C LEU A 36 -1.19 -2.85 17.34
N ALA A 37 -1.15 -4.19 17.23
CA ALA A 37 -0.40 -5.08 18.11
C ALA A 37 1.05 -5.34 17.65
N ASN A 38 1.53 -4.65 16.60
CA ASN A 38 2.83 -4.83 15.95
C ASN A 38 3.02 -6.13 15.16
N ASP A 39 1.94 -6.87 14.87
CA ASP A 39 2.03 -8.03 13.98
C ASP A 39 2.11 -7.57 12.52
N LYS A 40 3.04 -8.12 11.74
CA LYS A 40 3.09 -7.86 10.30
C LYS A 40 1.87 -8.50 9.65
N ILE A 41 1.04 -7.66 9.02
CA ILE A 41 -0.14 -8.08 8.30
C ILE A 41 0.25 -8.42 6.87
N GLY A 42 0.92 -7.52 6.16
CA GLY A 42 1.31 -7.75 4.76
C GLY A 42 2.33 -6.73 4.26
N THR A 43 2.40 -6.58 2.96
CA THR A 43 3.24 -5.59 2.28
C THR A 43 2.43 -4.86 1.22
N ILE A 44 2.57 -3.53 1.13
CA ILE A 44 1.95 -2.77 0.04
C ILE A 44 2.61 -3.22 -1.26
N GLU A 45 1.81 -3.73 -2.18
CA GLU A 45 2.30 -4.10 -3.49
C GLU A 45 2.22 -2.92 -4.47
N ARG A 46 1.10 -2.22 -4.46
CA ARG A 46 0.83 -1.06 -5.32
C ARG A 46 -0.24 -0.16 -4.70
N VAL A 47 -0.32 1.07 -5.17
CA VAL A 47 -1.39 2.00 -4.83
C VAL A 47 -2.21 2.37 -6.06
N MET A 48 -3.53 2.45 -5.87
CA MET A 48 -4.46 2.85 -6.92
C MET A 48 -4.74 4.34 -6.79
N ILE A 49 -4.28 5.11 -7.76
CA ILE A 49 -4.45 6.57 -7.81
C ILE A 49 -5.58 6.90 -8.78
N ASP A 50 -6.52 7.71 -8.33
CA ASP A 50 -7.54 8.27 -9.21
C ASP A 50 -6.91 9.26 -10.20
N LYS A 51 -7.00 8.93 -11.49
CA LYS A 51 -6.29 9.65 -12.56
C LYS A 51 -6.72 11.11 -12.70
N LEU A 52 -7.95 11.45 -12.30
CA LEU A 52 -8.51 12.78 -12.47
C LEU A 52 -8.23 13.70 -11.27
N SER A 53 -8.43 13.20 -10.05
CA SER A 53 -8.23 13.97 -8.81
C SER A 53 -6.81 13.89 -8.25
N GLY A 54 -6.03 12.87 -8.64
CA GLY A 54 -4.71 12.58 -8.10
C GLY A 54 -4.74 12.00 -6.67
N LYS A 55 -5.92 11.70 -6.12
CA LYS A 55 -6.06 11.11 -4.78
C LYS A 55 -5.76 9.61 -4.82
N VAL A 56 -5.12 9.11 -3.77
CA VAL A 56 -4.94 7.66 -3.57
C VAL A 56 -6.26 7.07 -3.08
N ALA A 57 -6.84 6.16 -3.86
CA ALA A 57 -8.08 5.49 -3.53
C ALA A 57 -7.82 4.29 -2.60
N TYR A 58 -6.86 3.43 -2.96
CA TYR A 58 -6.59 2.19 -2.23
C TYR A 58 -5.10 1.84 -2.27
N ALA A 59 -4.65 1.10 -1.27
CA ALA A 59 -3.45 0.27 -1.37
C ALA A 59 -3.86 -1.18 -1.61
N VAL A 60 -3.15 -1.88 -2.48
CA VAL A 60 -3.27 -3.33 -2.63
C VAL A 60 -2.24 -3.97 -1.71
N LEU A 61 -2.74 -4.76 -0.76
CA LEU A 61 -1.93 -5.47 0.22
C LEU A 61 -1.74 -6.91 -0.23
N SER A 62 -0.49 -7.38 -0.25
CA SER A 62 -0.15 -8.77 -0.54
C SER A 62 0.26 -9.54 0.71
N PHE A 63 -0.16 -10.80 0.77
CA PHE A 63 0.11 -11.76 1.85
C PHE A 63 0.82 -12.99 1.30
N GLY A 64 2.14 -13.07 1.47
CA GLY A 64 2.93 -14.16 0.91
C GLY A 64 4.28 -13.63 0.43
N GLY A 65 5.34 -14.37 0.69
CA GLY A 65 6.70 -13.87 0.55
C GLY A 65 7.24 -13.98 -0.88
N PHE A 66 7.67 -12.84 -1.44
CA PHE A 66 8.78 -12.65 -2.40
C PHE A 66 8.89 -13.51 -3.68
N LEU A 67 7.98 -14.46 -3.99
CA LEU A 67 8.18 -15.45 -5.07
C LEU A 67 6.92 -15.85 -5.87
N GLY A 68 5.96 -14.95 -6.07
CA GLY A 68 5.10 -14.93 -7.27
C GLY A 68 4.25 -16.18 -7.57
N ILE A 69 3.88 -16.99 -6.56
CA ILE A 69 2.90 -18.08 -6.73
C ILE A 69 1.96 -18.10 -5.53
N GLY A 70 0.74 -17.59 -5.72
CA GLY A 70 -0.38 -17.74 -4.77
C GLY A 70 -0.57 -16.60 -3.77
N ASP A 71 -0.17 -15.38 -4.11
CA ASP A 71 -0.41 -14.23 -3.23
C ASP A 71 -1.89 -13.83 -3.28
N ASP A 72 -2.56 -13.78 -2.13
CA ASP A 72 -3.88 -13.17 -2.00
C ASP A 72 -3.72 -11.64 -1.96
N HIS A 73 -4.54 -10.93 -2.74
CA HIS A 73 -4.47 -9.48 -2.90
C HIS A 73 -5.71 -8.83 -2.29
N TYR A 74 -5.49 -7.88 -1.39
CA TYR A 74 -6.57 -7.22 -0.65
C TYR A 74 -6.51 -5.71 -0.88
N PRO A 75 -7.52 -5.11 -1.55
CA PRO A 75 -7.63 -3.67 -1.60
C PRO A 75 -8.05 -3.14 -0.23
N ILE A 76 -7.28 -2.19 0.27
CA ILE A 76 -7.53 -1.51 1.53
C ILE A 76 -7.66 -0.01 1.24
N PRO A 77 -8.70 0.67 1.75
CA PRO A 77 -8.80 2.12 1.65
C PRO A 77 -7.55 2.80 2.19
N TRP A 78 -6.98 3.74 1.43
CA TRP A 78 -5.78 4.47 1.87
C TRP A 78 -5.97 5.14 3.24
N ALA A 79 -7.19 5.59 3.54
CA ALA A 79 -7.56 6.19 4.82
C ALA A 79 -7.43 5.26 6.04
N LYS A 80 -7.30 3.93 5.84
CA LYS A 80 -7.07 2.93 6.90
C LYS A 80 -5.60 2.70 7.21
N LEU A 81 -4.70 3.35 6.46
CA LEU A 81 -3.26 3.25 6.63
C LEU A 81 -2.73 4.55 7.23
N THR A 82 -1.92 4.43 8.27
CA THR A 82 -1.19 5.55 8.88
C THR A 82 0.29 5.23 8.87
N TYR A 83 1.11 6.07 8.24
CA TYR A 83 2.55 5.87 8.28
C TYR A 83 3.08 6.13 9.69
N ASP A 84 3.90 5.20 10.20
CA ASP A 84 4.58 5.30 11.48
C ASP A 84 6.09 5.26 11.23
N GLU A 85 6.72 6.43 11.41
CA GLU A 85 8.16 6.62 11.23
C GLU A 85 9.00 5.73 12.15
N SER A 86 8.49 5.38 13.34
CA SER A 86 9.24 4.57 14.31
C SER A 86 9.47 3.13 13.85
N ILE A 87 8.62 2.63 12.94
CA ILE A 87 8.71 1.29 12.37
C ILE A 87 9.02 1.32 10.87
N GLY A 88 9.12 2.52 10.26
CA GLY A 88 9.33 2.67 8.82
C GLY A 88 8.26 1.96 7.98
N GLY A 89 7.01 2.00 8.44
CA GLY A 89 5.93 1.19 7.90
C GLY A 89 4.55 1.78 8.17
N TYR A 90 3.52 1.17 7.59
CA TYR A 90 2.13 1.60 7.84
C TYR A 90 1.51 0.80 8.97
N ARG A 91 0.66 1.45 9.76
CA ARG A 91 -0.25 0.82 10.72
C ARG A 91 -1.66 0.78 10.19
N THR A 92 -2.38 -0.26 10.58
CA THR A 92 -3.82 -0.37 10.36
C THR A 92 -4.51 -1.01 11.57
N ASP A 93 -5.76 -0.65 11.76
CA ASP A 93 -6.70 -1.28 12.70
C ASP A 93 -7.41 -2.49 12.10
N ILE A 94 -7.18 -2.78 10.81
CA ILE A 94 -7.71 -3.96 10.11
C ILE A 94 -7.05 -5.22 10.67
N SER A 95 -7.86 -6.17 11.12
CA SER A 95 -7.38 -7.47 11.59
C SER A 95 -7.22 -8.45 10.44
N LYS A 96 -6.44 -9.53 10.66
CA LYS A 96 -6.33 -10.61 9.68
C LYS A 96 -7.69 -11.26 9.38
N ALA A 97 -8.58 -11.36 10.36
CA ALA A 97 -9.93 -11.89 10.17
C ALA A 97 -10.77 -10.99 9.25
N ASP A 98 -10.62 -9.67 9.35
CA ASP A 98 -11.31 -8.72 8.46
C ASP A 98 -10.83 -8.88 7.01
N LEU A 99 -9.56 -9.23 6.81
CA LEU A 99 -8.99 -9.52 5.48
C LEU A 99 -9.49 -10.86 4.95
N ASP A 100 -9.49 -11.90 5.79
CA ASP A 100 -10.00 -13.23 5.42
C ASP A 100 -11.49 -13.19 5.00
N ALA A 101 -12.28 -12.29 5.59
CA ALA A 101 -13.68 -12.06 5.27
C ALA A 101 -13.91 -10.98 4.19
N ALA A 102 -12.86 -10.26 3.79
CA ALA A 102 -12.96 -9.25 2.75
C ALA A 102 -13.25 -9.91 1.39
N PRO A 103 -13.93 -9.20 0.48
CA PRO A 103 -14.01 -9.63 -0.90
C PRO A 103 -12.59 -9.89 -1.44
N ARG A 104 -12.34 -11.12 -1.91
CA ARG A 104 -11.09 -11.48 -2.55
C ARG A 104 -11.13 -11.03 -4.00
N TYR A 105 -10.01 -10.52 -4.47
CA TYR A 105 -9.85 -10.13 -5.85
C TYR A 105 -8.60 -10.80 -6.40
N ASP A 106 -8.75 -11.39 -7.58
CA ASP A 106 -7.61 -11.96 -8.28
C ASP A 106 -6.63 -10.83 -8.61
N ALA A 107 -5.34 -11.13 -8.48
CA ALA A 107 -4.21 -10.23 -8.70
C ALA A 107 -4.13 -9.64 -10.11
N ASP A 108 -4.86 -10.25 -11.05
CA ASP A 108 -4.84 -9.89 -12.45
C ASP A 108 -5.55 -8.54 -12.68
N ASP A 109 -5.13 -7.88 -13.76
CA ASP A 109 -5.52 -6.53 -14.22
C ASP A 109 -7.04 -6.30 -14.42
N ASP A 110 -7.86 -7.31 -14.15
CA ASP A 110 -9.31 -7.36 -14.34
C ASP A 110 -10.12 -6.97 -13.11
N PHE A 111 -9.50 -6.43 -12.05
CA PHE A 111 -10.28 -5.63 -11.12
C PHE A 111 -10.80 -4.42 -11.90
N ALA A 112 -12.08 -4.45 -12.23
CA ALA A 112 -12.81 -3.34 -12.84
C ALA A 112 -12.85 -2.15 -11.87
N TRP A 113 -11.72 -1.45 -11.73
CA TRP A 113 -11.54 -0.30 -10.82
C TRP A 113 -12.39 0.90 -11.26
N ASP A 114 -12.89 0.85 -12.49
CA ASP A 114 -13.89 1.77 -13.03
C ASP A 114 -15.30 1.51 -12.50
N ASP A 115 -15.56 0.34 -11.92
CA ASP A 115 -16.81 0.04 -11.23
C ASP A 115 -16.88 0.77 -9.88
N ARG A 116 -17.45 1.98 -9.93
CA ARG A 116 -17.71 2.82 -8.77
C ARG A 116 -18.54 2.09 -7.69
N GLN A 117 -19.36 1.09 -8.06
CA GLN A 117 -20.12 0.31 -7.08
C GLN A 117 -19.19 -0.59 -6.27
N ARG A 118 -18.27 -1.32 -6.90
CA ARG A 118 -17.27 -2.13 -6.20
C ARG A 118 -16.38 -1.28 -5.30
N ALA A 119 -15.99 -0.10 -5.78
CA ALA A 119 -15.27 0.87 -4.96
C ALA A 119 -16.06 1.24 -3.69
N MET A 120 -17.35 1.58 -3.84
CA MET A 120 -18.24 1.87 -2.71
C MET A 120 -18.37 0.70 -1.73
N ASP A 121 -18.43 -0.53 -2.23
CA ASP A 121 -18.57 -1.73 -1.40
C ASP A 121 -17.33 -1.95 -0.51
N ILE A 122 -16.12 -1.70 -1.04
CA ILE A 122 -14.88 -1.74 -0.24
C ILE A 122 -14.91 -0.69 0.87
N TYR A 123 -15.24 0.56 0.53
CA TYR A 123 -15.34 1.64 1.53
C TYR A 123 -16.39 1.33 2.61
N THR A 124 -17.53 0.77 2.21
CA THR A 124 -18.61 0.36 3.11
C THR A 124 -18.17 -0.79 4.02
N TYR A 125 -17.49 -1.80 3.49
CA TYR A 125 -16.97 -2.93 4.25
C TYR A 125 -16.01 -2.49 5.36
N TYR A 126 -15.08 -1.58 5.05
CA TYR A 126 -14.12 -1.06 6.02
C TYR A 126 -14.64 0.12 6.87
N GLY A 127 -15.90 0.52 6.67
CA GLY A 127 -16.57 1.56 7.46
C GLY A 127 -15.95 2.95 7.32
N VAL A 128 -15.36 3.27 6.16
CA VAL A 128 -14.69 4.56 5.92
C VAL A 128 -15.38 5.35 4.80
N PRO A 129 -15.40 6.70 4.91
CA PRO A 129 -15.92 7.52 3.83
C PRO A 129 -15.04 7.36 2.58
N PRO A 130 -15.65 7.34 1.39
CA PRO A 130 -14.90 7.33 0.15
C PRO A 130 -13.96 8.52 -0.03
N TYR A 131 -12.83 8.29 -0.71
CA TYR A 131 -11.82 9.33 -0.97
C TYR A 131 -12.32 10.55 -1.77
N TRP A 132 -13.41 10.39 -2.53
CA TRP A 132 -13.99 11.44 -3.39
C TRP A 132 -14.99 12.36 -2.69
N ILE A 133 -15.24 12.16 -1.39
CA ILE A 133 -16.08 13.07 -0.59
C ILE A 133 -15.26 14.29 -0.15
#